data_AF-A0A7C7QT54-F1
#
_entry.id   AF-A0A7C7QT54-F1
#
_cell.length_a   1.000
_cell.length_b   1.000
_cell.length_c   1.000
_cell.angle_alpha   90.00
_cell.angle_beta   90.00
_cell.angle_gamma   90.00
#
_symmetry.space_group_name_H-M   'P 1'
#
loop_
_entity.id
_entity.type
_entity.pdbx_description
1 polymer ?
#
loop_
_entity_poly.entity_id
_entity_poly.type
_entity_poly.pdbx_seq_one_letter_code
_entity_poly.pdbx_strand_id
1 'polypeptide(L)'
;MVRVRDFDENAVARFVRRWYRAVLGETAAWQAGDDRQARLEARTKAHIEAEKAELYGDCLRILLELWDQEDKRDIKLPPDAPGWNAKRAMVQQIACYFHTEGPAEAPADELTAIIAPVLQKYGCSMAPQEVLTLIEERSGIVVDRGLGRYGFAHRTFQEYLTATFIKERDDRPDRESELLLHLRDEPWREVILLYVGLPGANADRLLQRIIQLPDDEAHNNLLLAGQCLGEPLLAEEQTRQEILARLEALFRAAPDPLTFQRTGAVLAEVGGQQASDFFLAALDDEQPRVRAAAAEALGRLAQKDPALVERLHQVYQEDPSPATRHAARDALLRLGRGDLVGMVLIPAGQFLMGSDDPDAYDREKLPHTVHLDAYYIDRTPVTNAEFSAFVQTSGYKPNYWKPGADDHPAVFVTGHDAQAYARWAGKALPSEAEWEKAARGGLQIPIPNSQFPNLQPPVGGESEPEAAVSLGR
;
A
#
# COMPACT_ATOMS: atom_id res chain seq x y z
N MET A 1 14.49 -18.45 -8.17
CA MET A 1 15.11 -17.92 -6.94
C MET A 1 14.01 -17.13 -6.25
N VAL A 2 13.52 -17.57 -5.08
CA VAL A 2 12.26 -17.09 -4.45
C VAL A 2 12.54 -16.54 -3.05
N ARG A 3 11.99 -15.36 -2.76
CA ARG A 3 11.53 -14.79 -1.46
C ARG A 3 11.31 -13.27 -1.65
N VAL A 4 10.33 -12.56 -1.10
CA VAL A 4 9.23 -12.77 -0.14
C VAL A 4 7.99 -12.13 -0.80
N ARG A 5 6.82 -12.77 -0.80
CA ARG A 5 5.57 -12.07 -1.15
C ARG A 5 4.99 -11.52 0.15
N ASP A 6 4.99 -10.20 0.28
CA ASP A 6 4.17 -9.54 1.29
C ASP A 6 2.71 -9.93 1.07
N PHE A 7 2.09 -10.32 2.18
CA PHE A 7 0.68 -10.61 2.28
C PHE A 7 -0.05 -9.26 2.34
N ASP A 8 -0.58 -8.83 1.19
CA ASP A 8 -1.25 -7.55 0.96
C ASP A 8 -2.53 -7.41 1.84
N GLU A 9 -2.73 -6.28 2.52
CA GLU A 9 -3.96 -5.98 3.28
C GLU A 9 -5.21 -6.08 2.39
N ASN A 10 -5.07 -5.79 1.09
CA ASN A 10 -6.15 -6.04 0.13
C ASN A 10 -6.43 -7.52 -0.06
N ALA A 11 -5.49 -8.44 0.19
CA ALA A 11 -5.72 -9.88 0.17
C ALA A 11 -6.60 -10.33 1.35
N VAL A 12 -6.39 -9.78 2.55
CA VAL A 12 -7.26 -10.02 3.72
C VAL A 12 -8.64 -9.41 3.48
N ALA A 13 -8.72 -8.15 3.04
CA ALA A 13 -9.99 -7.54 2.69
C ALA A 13 -10.71 -8.27 1.53
N ARG A 14 -9.97 -8.84 0.56
CA ARG A 14 -10.51 -9.71 -0.50
C ARG A 14 -10.99 -11.05 0.07
N PHE A 15 -10.26 -11.65 1.01
CA PHE A 15 -10.64 -12.89 1.68
C PHE A 15 -11.94 -12.71 2.48
N VAL A 16 -11.99 -11.69 3.33
CA VAL A 16 -13.19 -11.31 4.11
C VAL A 16 -14.35 -11.02 3.17
N ARG A 17 -14.16 -10.21 2.12
CA ARG A 17 -15.20 -9.94 1.11
C ARG A 17 -15.65 -11.19 0.36
N ARG A 18 -14.73 -12.07 -0.02
CA ARG A 18 -15.04 -13.32 -0.74
C ARG A 18 -15.79 -14.29 0.15
N TRP A 19 -15.44 -14.37 1.43
CA TRP A 19 -16.11 -15.21 2.41
C TRP A 19 -17.52 -14.69 2.72
N TYR A 20 -17.67 -13.39 3.03
CA TYR A 20 -18.99 -12.78 3.21
C TYR A 20 -19.89 -12.99 1.98
N ARG A 21 -19.35 -12.86 0.76
CA ARG A 21 -20.09 -13.16 -0.49
C ARG A 21 -20.41 -14.64 -0.65
N ALA A 22 -19.54 -15.57 -0.27
CA ALA A 22 -19.77 -17.01 -0.41
C ALA A 22 -20.77 -17.56 0.63
N VAL A 23 -20.79 -16.99 1.84
CA VAL A 23 -21.74 -17.35 2.89
C VAL A 23 -23.10 -16.71 2.66
N LEU A 24 -23.14 -15.42 2.29
CA LEU A 24 -24.40 -14.69 2.09
C LEU A 24 -24.99 -14.81 0.67
N GLY A 25 -24.16 -15.13 -0.34
CA GLY A 25 -24.57 -15.16 -1.75
C GLY A 25 -25.39 -16.37 -2.18
N GLU A 26 -25.57 -17.38 -1.34
CA GLU A 26 -26.38 -18.57 -1.66
C GLU A 26 -27.75 -18.61 -0.97
N THR A 27 -28.12 -17.59 -0.19
CA THR A 27 -29.51 -17.44 0.29
C THR A 27 -30.33 -16.54 -0.61
N ALA A 28 -30.56 -17.01 -1.84
CA ALA A 28 -31.59 -16.45 -2.73
C ALA A 28 -32.99 -16.80 -2.21
N ALA A 29 -33.41 -16.21 -1.08
CA ALA A 29 -34.79 -16.10 -0.62
C ALA A 29 -34.92 -15.14 0.59
N TRP A 30 -34.42 -13.91 0.49
CA TRP A 30 -34.71 -12.87 1.49
C TRP A 30 -35.18 -11.59 0.81
N GLN A 31 -36.42 -11.62 0.31
CA GLN A 31 -37.15 -10.39 0.01
C GLN A 31 -37.67 -9.80 1.33
N ALA A 32 -37.03 -8.72 1.80
CA ALA A 32 -37.65 -7.52 2.38
C ALA A 32 -36.67 -6.78 3.31
N GLY A 33 -36.24 -5.59 2.88
CA GLY A 33 -35.58 -4.58 3.71
C GLY A 33 -34.30 -4.01 3.11
N ASP A 34 -34.46 -3.05 2.18
CA ASP A 34 -33.44 -2.31 1.41
C ASP A 34 -32.36 -1.57 2.22
N ASP A 35 -32.29 -1.73 3.54
CA ASP A 35 -31.37 -0.98 4.41
C ASP A 35 -30.17 -1.82 4.88
N ARG A 36 -30.23 -3.16 4.82
CA ARG A 36 -29.16 -4.02 5.37
C ARG A 36 -27.95 -4.21 4.45
N GLN A 37 -28.19 -4.37 3.15
CA GLN A 37 -27.12 -4.57 2.17
C GLN A 37 -26.33 -3.27 1.93
N ALA A 38 -27.03 -2.13 1.89
CA ALA A 38 -26.40 -0.80 1.89
C ALA A 38 -25.60 -0.54 3.18
N ARG A 39 -26.13 -0.93 4.36
CA ARG A 39 -25.37 -0.88 5.63
C ARG A 39 -24.18 -1.84 5.63
N LEU A 40 -24.24 -2.99 4.97
CA LEU A 40 -23.14 -3.95 4.87
C LEU A 40 -22.06 -3.50 3.89
N GLU A 41 -22.43 -2.95 2.74
CA GLU A 41 -21.50 -2.34 1.79
C GLU A 41 -20.87 -1.09 2.38
N ALA A 42 -21.63 -0.27 3.12
CA ALA A 42 -21.11 0.81 3.93
C ALA A 42 -20.18 0.30 5.04
N ARG A 43 -20.50 -0.82 5.71
CA ARG A 43 -19.64 -1.45 6.73
C ARG A 43 -18.36 -2.01 6.14
N THR A 44 -18.43 -2.65 4.98
CA THR A 44 -17.28 -3.23 4.27
C THR A 44 -16.40 -2.15 3.66
N LYS A 45 -17.01 -1.05 3.18
CA LYS A 45 -16.30 0.16 2.74
C LYS A 45 -15.65 0.88 3.92
N ALA A 46 -16.38 1.03 5.03
CA ALA A 46 -15.85 1.51 6.29
C ALA A 46 -14.79 0.56 6.88
N HIS A 47 -14.80 -0.74 6.55
CA HIS A 47 -13.80 -1.73 6.98
C HIS A 47 -12.50 -1.69 6.15
N ILE A 48 -12.59 -1.25 4.89
CA ILE A 48 -11.41 -0.93 4.07
C ILE A 48 -10.79 0.39 4.53
N GLU A 49 -11.59 1.21 5.22
CA GLU A 49 -11.18 2.40 5.96
C GLU A 49 -11.01 2.10 7.47
N ALA A 50 -11.18 0.85 7.93
CA ALA A 50 -11.17 0.51 9.36
C ALA A 50 -9.79 0.15 9.85
N GLU A 51 -9.60 0.52 11.11
CA GLU A 51 -8.45 0.29 11.94
C GLU A 51 -7.98 -1.16 11.84
N LYS A 52 -6.69 -1.35 11.54
CA LYS A 52 -6.10 -2.65 11.18
C LYS A 52 -6.43 -3.74 12.21
N ALA A 53 -6.46 -3.36 13.49
CA ALA A 53 -6.78 -4.24 14.60
C ALA A 53 -8.24 -4.75 14.61
N GLU A 54 -9.21 -3.96 14.17
CA GLU A 54 -10.61 -4.37 14.09
C GLU A 54 -10.79 -5.45 13.01
N LEU A 55 -10.19 -5.24 11.83
CA LEU A 55 -10.20 -6.18 10.72
C LEU A 55 -9.67 -7.56 11.12
N TYR A 56 -8.55 -7.60 11.84
CA TYR A 56 -8.00 -8.88 12.33
C TYR A 56 -8.89 -9.54 13.39
N GLY A 57 -9.55 -8.75 14.24
CA GLY A 57 -10.54 -9.25 15.20
C GLY A 57 -11.73 -9.93 14.52
N ASP A 58 -12.27 -9.31 13.47
CA ASP A 58 -13.36 -9.86 12.68
C ASP A 58 -12.94 -11.14 11.93
N CYS A 59 -11.74 -11.16 11.35
CA CYS A 59 -11.19 -12.36 10.72
C CYS A 59 -11.06 -13.51 11.74
N LEU A 60 -10.53 -13.23 12.93
CA LEU A 60 -10.36 -14.23 13.98
C LEU A 60 -11.71 -14.82 14.40
N ARG A 61 -12.73 -13.96 14.55
CA ARG A 61 -14.10 -14.39 14.86
C ARG A 61 -14.68 -15.30 13.79
N ILE A 62 -14.46 -14.96 12.53
CA ILE A 62 -14.89 -15.80 11.41
C ILE A 62 -14.23 -17.18 11.51
N LEU A 63 -12.91 -17.23 11.69
CA LEU A 63 -12.13 -18.47 11.64
C LEU A 63 -12.32 -19.41 12.84
N LEU A 64 -12.59 -18.88 14.03
CA LEU A 64 -12.73 -19.71 15.25
C LEU A 64 -14.18 -19.96 15.68
N GLU A 65 -15.14 -19.16 15.21
CA GLU A 65 -16.55 -19.25 15.62
C GLU A 65 -17.48 -19.44 14.43
N LEU A 66 -17.54 -18.49 13.49
CA LEU A 66 -18.59 -18.49 12.46
C LEU A 66 -18.39 -19.59 11.41
N TRP A 67 -17.15 -19.97 11.12
CA TRP A 67 -16.85 -21.11 10.26
C TRP A 67 -17.45 -22.42 10.78
N ASP A 68 -17.60 -22.55 12.10
CA ASP A 68 -18.19 -23.73 12.72
C ASP A 68 -19.72 -23.73 12.71
N GLN A 69 -20.35 -22.57 12.60
CA GLN A 69 -21.81 -22.42 12.58
C GLN A 69 -22.41 -22.60 11.17
N GLU A 70 -21.66 -22.20 10.14
CA GLU A 70 -22.11 -22.15 8.74
C GLU A 70 -21.51 -23.28 7.87
N ASP A 71 -20.87 -24.29 8.47
CA ASP A 71 -20.21 -25.34 7.70
C ASP A 71 -21.21 -26.19 6.90
N LYS A 72 -21.30 -25.89 5.60
CA LYS A 72 -22.13 -26.61 4.62
C LYS A 72 -21.74 -28.08 4.43
N ARG A 73 -20.65 -28.55 5.04
CA ARG A 73 -20.21 -29.96 5.02
C ARG A 73 -20.96 -30.85 6.02
N ASP A 74 -21.91 -30.30 6.79
CA ASP A 74 -22.71 -31.02 7.81
C ASP A 74 -21.84 -31.65 8.94
N ILE A 75 -20.64 -31.07 9.15
CA ILE A 75 -19.69 -31.50 10.18
C ILE A 75 -20.14 -30.89 11.52
N LYS A 76 -20.74 -31.70 12.38
CA LYS A 76 -21.10 -31.28 13.74
C LYS A 76 -19.86 -31.29 14.63
N LEU A 77 -19.59 -30.16 15.28
CA LEU A 77 -18.61 -30.10 16.35
C LEU A 77 -18.96 -31.10 17.47
N PRO A 78 -17.95 -31.70 18.14
CA PRO A 78 -18.17 -32.46 19.36
C PRO A 78 -18.99 -31.64 20.39
N PRO A 79 -19.91 -32.25 21.14
CA PRO A 79 -20.73 -31.55 22.13
C PRO A 79 -19.92 -30.82 23.21
N ASP A 80 -18.71 -31.29 23.47
CA ASP A 80 -17.74 -30.76 24.43
C ASP A 80 -16.67 -29.86 23.78
N ALA A 81 -16.82 -29.53 22.50
CA ALA A 81 -15.89 -28.65 21.79
C ALA A 81 -15.80 -27.27 22.48
N PRO A 82 -14.59 -26.73 22.66
CA PRO A 82 -14.41 -25.42 23.29
C PRO A 82 -15.16 -24.31 22.52
N GLY A 83 -15.85 -23.44 23.25
CA GLY A 83 -16.48 -22.25 22.68
C GLY A 83 -15.49 -21.17 22.24
N TRP A 84 -15.98 -20.12 21.61
CA TRP A 84 -15.20 -18.97 21.11
C TRP A 84 -14.18 -18.44 22.13
N ASN A 85 -14.62 -18.14 23.37
CA ASN A 85 -13.74 -17.56 24.39
C ASN A 85 -12.57 -18.47 24.77
N ALA A 86 -12.82 -19.78 24.87
CA ALA A 86 -11.79 -20.76 25.15
C ALA A 86 -10.82 -20.88 23.97
N LYS A 87 -11.34 -21.04 22.74
CA LYS A 87 -10.52 -21.10 21.51
C LYS A 87 -9.62 -19.89 21.37
N ARG A 88 -10.19 -18.69 21.52
CA ARG A 88 -9.46 -17.42 21.47
C ARG A 88 -8.36 -17.36 22.52
N ALA A 89 -8.66 -17.68 23.77
CA ALA A 89 -7.67 -17.67 24.84
C ALA A 89 -6.52 -18.66 24.60
N MET A 90 -6.81 -19.83 24.00
CA MET A 90 -5.77 -20.81 23.64
C MET A 90 -4.84 -20.27 22.55
N VAL A 91 -5.39 -19.76 21.44
CA VAL A 91 -4.55 -19.23 20.35
C VAL A 91 -3.79 -17.96 20.75
N GLN A 92 -4.32 -17.16 21.68
CA GLN A 92 -3.62 -16.02 22.29
C GLN A 92 -2.38 -16.46 23.07
N GLN A 93 -2.50 -17.50 23.90
CA GLN A 93 -1.38 -18.04 24.68
C GLN A 93 -0.31 -18.63 23.76
N ILE A 94 -0.72 -19.38 22.74
CA ILE A 94 0.19 -19.94 21.72
C ILE A 94 0.92 -18.82 20.96
N ALA A 95 0.20 -17.77 20.56
CA ALA A 95 0.79 -16.60 19.89
C ALA A 95 1.84 -15.91 20.76
N CYS A 96 1.51 -15.66 22.03
CA CYS A 96 2.43 -15.04 22.96
C CYS A 96 3.70 -15.90 23.13
N TYR A 97 3.56 -17.21 23.34
CA TYR A 97 4.70 -18.14 23.45
C TYR A 97 5.63 -18.06 22.24
N PHE A 98 5.09 -18.15 21.02
CA PHE A 98 5.91 -18.05 19.80
C PHE A 98 6.59 -16.68 19.67
N HIS A 99 5.94 -15.62 20.13
CA HIS A 99 6.45 -14.27 20.01
C HIS A 99 7.52 -13.93 21.06
N THR A 100 7.40 -14.49 22.28
CA THR A 100 8.34 -14.24 23.39
C THR A 100 9.54 -15.18 23.37
N GLU A 101 9.34 -16.46 23.08
CA GLU A 101 10.43 -17.45 23.13
C GLU A 101 11.17 -17.56 21.79
N GLY A 102 10.59 -17.02 20.71
CA GLY A 102 11.20 -16.95 19.39
C GLY A 102 11.26 -18.21 18.52
N PRO A 103 10.66 -19.39 18.84
CA PRO A 103 10.59 -20.45 17.86
C PRO A 103 9.64 -20.07 16.72
N ALA A 104 9.98 -20.42 15.48
CA ALA A 104 9.02 -20.32 14.37
C ALA A 104 7.98 -21.46 14.42
N GLU A 105 8.34 -22.57 15.06
CA GLU A 105 7.54 -23.79 15.16
C GLU A 105 7.84 -24.52 16.48
N ALA A 106 6.83 -25.16 17.07
CA ALA A 106 6.95 -25.89 18.33
C ALA A 106 6.27 -27.26 18.23
N PRO A 107 6.76 -28.28 18.95
CA PRO A 107 6.16 -29.60 18.93
C PRO A 107 4.80 -29.59 19.65
N ALA A 108 3.95 -30.58 19.31
CA ALA A 108 2.59 -30.67 19.83
C ALA A 108 2.51 -30.73 21.37
N ASP A 109 3.45 -31.40 22.02
CA ASP A 109 3.51 -31.54 23.48
C ASP A 109 3.70 -30.20 24.19
N GLU A 110 4.53 -29.30 23.64
CA GLU A 110 4.68 -27.94 24.15
C GLU A 110 3.39 -27.12 23.98
N LEU A 111 2.77 -27.15 22.80
CA LEU A 111 1.51 -26.41 22.57
C LEU A 111 0.35 -26.94 23.40
N THR A 112 0.27 -28.27 23.58
CA THR A 112 -0.76 -28.88 24.42
C THR A 112 -0.57 -28.56 25.91
N ALA A 113 0.69 -28.42 26.38
CA ALA A 113 0.97 -27.94 27.72
C ALA A 113 0.51 -26.48 27.93
N ILE A 114 0.58 -25.63 26.90
CA ILE A 114 0.06 -24.25 26.93
C ILE A 114 -1.48 -24.22 26.90
N ILE A 115 -2.10 -25.12 26.13
CA ILE A 115 -3.57 -25.23 26.01
C ILE A 115 -4.22 -25.73 27.30
N ALA A 116 -3.60 -26.70 27.99
CA ALA A 116 -4.23 -27.42 29.10
C ALA A 116 -4.75 -26.52 30.25
N PRO A 117 -3.99 -25.51 30.75
CA PRO A 117 -4.50 -24.59 31.78
C PRO A 117 -5.72 -23.78 31.32
N VAL A 118 -5.79 -23.43 30.04
CA VAL A 118 -6.92 -22.69 29.47
C VAL A 118 -8.17 -23.57 29.43
N LEU A 119 -8.05 -24.82 28.98
CA LEU A 119 -9.16 -25.77 28.99
C LEU A 119 -9.72 -25.96 30.41
N GLN A 120 -8.84 -26.10 31.40
CA GLN A 120 -9.25 -26.19 32.80
C GLN A 120 -9.99 -24.92 33.26
N LYS A 121 -9.48 -23.72 32.93
CA LYS A 121 -10.11 -22.43 33.27
C LYS A 121 -11.53 -22.31 32.70
N TYR A 122 -11.76 -22.81 31.50
CA TYR A 122 -13.07 -22.76 30.82
C TYR A 122 -13.94 -24.00 31.05
N GLY A 123 -13.51 -24.95 31.89
CA GLY A 123 -14.28 -26.17 32.21
C GLY A 123 -14.50 -27.10 31.02
N CYS A 124 -13.57 -27.11 30.05
CA CYS A 124 -13.65 -27.98 28.87
C CYS A 124 -13.10 -29.38 29.19
N SER A 125 -13.79 -30.43 28.76
CA SER A 125 -13.42 -31.84 29.02
C SER A 125 -12.55 -32.48 27.94
N MET A 126 -12.52 -31.88 26.75
CA MET A 126 -11.78 -32.38 25.58
C MET A 126 -10.26 -32.38 25.85
N ALA A 127 -9.53 -33.38 25.32
CA ALA A 127 -8.10 -33.46 25.56
C ALA A 127 -7.34 -32.35 24.81
N PRO A 128 -6.25 -31.78 25.38
CA PRO A 128 -5.47 -30.72 24.72
C PRO A 128 -5.04 -31.04 23.29
N GLN A 129 -4.64 -32.29 23.02
CA GLN A 129 -4.21 -32.73 21.68
C GLN A 129 -5.37 -32.74 20.67
N GLU A 130 -6.56 -33.16 21.10
CA GLU A 130 -7.75 -33.16 20.26
C GLU A 130 -8.15 -31.71 19.93
N VAL A 131 -8.03 -30.80 20.90
CA VAL A 131 -8.32 -29.38 20.71
C VAL A 131 -7.32 -28.72 19.77
N LEU A 132 -6.03 -29.04 19.88
CA LEU A 132 -5.01 -28.54 18.95
C LEU A 132 -5.31 -28.99 17.51
N THR A 133 -5.66 -30.26 17.34
CA THR A 133 -6.07 -30.83 16.04
C THR A 133 -7.32 -30.13 15.51
N LEU A 134 -8.30 -29.86 16.37
CA LEU A 134 -9.51 -29.13 16.00
C LEU A 134 -9.19 -27.70 15.53
N ILE A 135 -8.31 -26.97 16.22
CA ILE A 135 -7.89 -25.62 15.82
C ILE A 135 -7.18 -25.68 14.45
N GLU A 136 -6.29 -26.64 14.26
CA GLU A 136 -5.58 -26.84 13.00
C GLU A 136 -6.55 -27.07 11.83
N GLU A 137 -7.37 -28.12 11.92
CA GLU A 137 -8.22 -28.56 10.82
C GLU A 137 -9.34 -27.57 10.47
N ARG A 138 -9.81 -26.79 11.46
CA ARG A 138 -10.98 -25.92 11.32
C ARG A 138 -10.63 -24.48 11.02
N SER A 139 -9.64 -23.92 11.72
CA SER A 139 -9.34 -22.48 11.66
C SER A 139 -8.22 -22.16 10.67
N GLY A 140 -7.28 -23.09 10.46
CA GLY A 140 -6.06 -22.84 9.68
C GLY A 140 -5.16 -21.74 10.25
N ILE A 141 -5.37 -21.29 11.49
CA ILE A 141 -4.56 -20.24 12.12
C ILE A 141 -3.23 -20.80 12.61
N VAL A 142 -3.28 -21.96 13.26
CA VAL A 142 -2.14 -22.76 13.68
C VAL A 142 -2.12 -24.00 12.79
N VAL A 143 -0.99 -24.32 12.17
CA VAL A 143 -0.89 -25.38 11.16
C VAL A 143 0.29 -26.30 11.44
N ASP A 144 0.16 -27.61 11.17
CA ASP A 144 1.29 -28.53 11.15
C ASP A 144 2.21 -28.18 9.97
N ARG A 145 3.50 -28.02 10.28
CA ARG A 145 4.60 -27.76 9.35
C ARG A 145 5.35 -29.03 8.98
N GLY A 146 4.92 -30.17 9.53
CA GLY A 146 5.47 -31.50 9.35
C GLY A 146 6.12 -32.01 10.62
N LEU A 147 6.14 -33.33 10.76
CA LEU A 147 6.74 -34.05 11.90
C LEU A 147 6.12 -33.66 13.26
N GLY A 148 4.84 -33.25 13.29
CA GLY A 148 4.14 -32.88 14.51
C GLY A 148 4.62 -31.56 15.11
N ARG A 149 5.15 -30.65 14.28
CA ARG A 149 5.58 -29.31 14.67
C ARG A 149 4.61 -28.29 14.09
N TYR A 150 4.15 -27.40 14.94
CA TYR A 150 3.09 -26.45 14.61
C TYR A 150 3.65 -25.04 14.57
N GLY A 151 3.08 -24.20 13.73
CA GLY A 151 3.37 -22.76 13.70
C GLY A 151 2.17 -21.97 13.18
N PHE A 152 2.25 -20.65 13.25
CA PHE A 152 1.19 -19.80 12.69
C PHE A 152 1.21 -19.83 11.16
N ALA A 153 0.03 -19.89 10.54
CA ALA A 153 -0.10 -19.78 9.09
C ALA A 153 0.36 -18.40 8.58
N HIS A 154 0.08 -17.35 9.36
CA HIS A 154 0.42 -15.97 9.06
C HIS A 154 0.95 -15.22 10.28
N ARG A 155 2.06 -14.50 10.10
CA ARG A 155 2.74 -13.74 11.15
C ARG A 155 1.87 -12.64 11.75
N THR A 156 1.07 -11.94 10.95
CA THR A 156 0.24 -10.84 11.47
C THR A 156 -0.89 -11.32 12.38
N PHE A 157 -1.42 -12.54 12.18
CA PHE A 157 -2.35 -13.13 13.14
C PHE A 157 -1.65 -13.45 14.48
N GLN A 158 -0.41 -13.93 14.43
CA GLN A 158 0.40 -14.11 15.64
C GLN A 158 0.61 -12.77 16.36
N GLU A 159 0.98 -11.71 15.63
CA GLU A 159 1.22 -10.37 16.20
C GLU A 159 -0.07 -9.77 16.81
N TYR A 160 -1.21 -9.88 16.12
CA TYR A 160 -2.52 -9.45 16.63
C TYR A 160 -2.93 -10.22 17.90
N LEU A 161 -2.78 -11.55 17.88
CA LEU A 161 -3.13 -12.40 19.02
C LEU A 161 -2.23 -12.10 20.23
N THR A 162 -0.94 -11.83 20.01
CA THR A 162 -0.02 -11.35 21.06
C THR A 162 -0.49 -10.01 21.61
N ALA A 163 -0.83 -9.03 20.76
CA ALA A 163 -1.32 -7.73 21.21
C ALA A 163 -2.59 -7.86 22.07
N THR A 164 -3.56 -8.68 21.64
CA THR A 164 -4.79 -8.92 22.41
C THR A 164 -4.54 -9.68 23.71
N PHE A 165 -3.61 -10.65 23.72
CA PHE A 165 -3.18 -11.34 24.94
C PHE A 165 -2.63 -10.34 25.96
N ILE A 166 -1.74 -9.46 25.52
CA ILE A 166 -1.10 -8.44 26.37
C ILE A 166 -2.16 -7.51 26.97
N LYS A 167 -3.15 -7.11 26.17
CA LYS A 167 -4.27 -6.26 26.59
C LYS A 167 -5.18 -6.94 27.59
N GLU A 168 -5.45 -8.24 27.46
CA GLU A 168 -6.54 -8.93 28.18
C GLU A 168 -6.08 -9.70 29.42
N ARG A 169 -4.78 -9.91 29.61
CA ARG A 169 -4.28 -10.67 30.75
C ARG A 169 -4.45 -9.94 32.09
N ASP A 170 -4.87 -10.66 33.11
CA ASP A 170 -5.19 -10.10 34.44
C ASP A 170 -4.03 -10.18 35.44
N ASP A 171 -2.94 -10.87 35.09
CA ASP A 171 -1.78 -11.11 35.96
C ASP A 171 -0.85 -9.91 36.11
N ARG A 172 -0.94 -8.92 35.21
CA ARG A 172 -0.14 -7.69 35.23
C ARG A 172 -1.03 -6.45 35.12
N PRO A 173 -1.06 -5.58 36.16
CA PRO A 173 -1.86 -4.35 36.11
C PRO A 173 -1.25 -3.27 35.19
N ASP A 174 0.07 -3.30 34.95
CA ASP A 174 0.75 -2.37 34.05
C ASP A 174 1.24 -3.08 32.79
N ARG A 175 0.29 -3.37 31.89
CA ARG A 175 0.51 -4.19 30.68
C ARG A 175 1.44 -3.50 29.68
N GLU A 176 1.38 -2.17 29.63
CA GLU A 176 2.17 -1.33 28.73
C GLU A 176 3.67 -1.40 29.04
N SER A 177 4.06 -1.67 30.29
CA SER A 177 5.48 -1.83 30.65
C SER A 177 6.15 -2.96 29.88
N GLU A 178 5.43 -4.02 29.52
CA GLU A 178 6.00 -5.11 28.75
C GLU A 178 6.31 -4.68 27.31
N LEU A 179 5.39 -3.95 26.68
CA LEU A 179 5.59 -3.41 25.33
C LEU A 179 6.80 -2.47 25.28
N LEU A 180 7.03 -1.71 26.34
CA LEU A 180 8.18 -0.80 26.45
C LEU A 180 9.54 -1.52 26.51
N LEU A 181 9.57 -2.78 26.97
CA LEU A 181 10.81 -3.58 26.97
C LEU A 181 11.23 -3.97 25.55
N HIS A 182 10.27 -3.98 24.62
CA HIS A 182 10.42 -4.53 23.27
C HIS A 182 10.41 -3.45 22.17
N LEU A 183 10.51 -2.15 22.52
CA LEU A 183 10.48 -1.05 21.53
C LEU A 183 11.55 -1.17 20.42
N ARG A 184 12.65 -1.86 20.72
CA ARG A 184 13.78 -2.05 19.81
C ARG A 184 13.78 -3.40 19.10
N ASP A 185 12.83 -4.27 19.46
CA ASP A 185 12.74 -5.60 18.89
C ASP A 185 11.88 -5.53 17.62
N GLU A 186 12.49 -5.75 16.45
CA GLU A 186 11.80 -5.69 15.16
C GLU A 186 10.47 -6.48 15.12
N PRO A 187 10.39 -7.70 15.68
CA PRO A 187 9.15 -8.47 15.68
C PRO A 187 8.01 -7.82 16.46
N TRP A 188 8.32 -7.05 17.49
CA TRP A 188 7.34 -6.44 18.38
C TRP A 188 6.76 -5.14 17.86
N ARG A 189 7.37 -4.57 16.81
CA ARG A 189 6.90 -3.32 16.22
C ARG A 189 5.43 -3.40 15.79
N GLU A 190 5.07 -4.45 15.07
CA GLU A 190 3.69 -4.67 14.61
C GLU A 190 2.74 -4.99 15.77
N VAL A 191 3.21 -5.70 16.80
CA VAL A 191 2.44 -5.94 18.03
C VAL A 191 2.08 -4.62 18.71
N ILE A 192 3.02 -3.67 18.79
CA ILE A 192 2.79 -2.35 19.40
C ILE A 192 1.79 -1.53 18.57
N LEU A 193 1.96 -1.51 17.24
CA LEU A 193 1.03 -0.82 16.32
C LEU A 193 -0.39 -1.40 16.42
N LEU A 194 -0.53 -2.72 16.44
CA LEU A 194 -1.83 -3.37 16.61
C LEU A 194 -2.40 -3.13 18.02
N TYR A 195 -1.56 -3.16 19.06
CA TYR A 195 -1.98 -2.95 20.44
C TYR A 195 -2.62 -1.58 20.66
N VAL A 196 -2.00 -0.50 20.14
CA VAL A 196 -2.57 0.84 20.28
C VAL A 196 -3.95 0.92 19.62
N GLY A 197 -4.15 0.21 18.50
CA GLY A 197 -5.43 0.13 17.79
C GLY A 197 -6.52 -0.74 18.47
N LEU A 198 -6.22 -1.42 19.57
CA LEU A 198 -7.21 -2.30 20.21
C LEU A 198 -8.23 -1.49 21.03
N PRO A 199 -9.54 -1.79 20.92
CA PRO A 199 -10.59 -1.12 21.68
C PRO A 199 -10.35 -1.14 23.19
N GLY A 200 -10.21 0.02 23.82
CA GLY A 200 -9.95 0.17 25.26
C GLY A 200 -8.52 -0.20 25.70
N ALA A 201 -7.56 -0.27 24.78
CA ALA A 201 -6.14 -0.18 25.15
C ALA A 201 -5.81 1.24 25.63
N ASN A 202 -4.84 1.38 26.53
CA ASN A 202 -4.41 2.69 27.00
C ASN A 202 -3.30 3.25 26.09
N ALA A 203 -3.66 3.49 24.83
CA ALA A 203 -2.74 3.91 23.79
C ALA A 203 -2.06 5.25 24.14
N ASP A 204 -2.82 6.24 24.64
CA ASP A 204 -2.26 7.52 25.06
C ASP A 204 -1.18 7.38 26.14
N ARG A 205 -1.45 6.58 27.20
CA ARG A 205 -0.45 6.31 28.25
C ARG A 205 0.79 5.62 27.71
N LEU A 206 0.64 4.67 26.79
CA LEU A 206 1.79 4.01 26.15
C LEU A 206 2.61 5.03 25.34
N LEU A 207 1.95 5.85 24.51
CA LEU A 207 2.61 6.86 23.68
C LEU A 207 3.33 7.92 24.51
N GLN A 208 2.70 8.43 25.57
CA GLN A 208 3.33 9.35 26.52
C GLN A 208 4.61 8.77 27.12
N ARG A 209 4.60 7.47 27.48
CA ARG A 209 5.79 6.79 28.01
C ARG A 209 6.86 6.61 26.94
N ILE A 210 6.49 6.25 25.71
CA ILE A 210 7.44 6.12 24.58
C ILE A 210 8.17 7.43 24.33
N ILE A 211 7.45 8.56 24.23
CA ILE A 211 8.07 9.87 23.94
C ILE A 211 8.86 10.48 25.13
N GLN A 212 8.74 9.91 26.32
CA GLN A 212 9.53 10.29 27.49
C GLN A 212 10.84 9.50 27.61
N LEU A 213 10.94 8.36 26.92
CA LEU A 213 12.17 7.57 26.91
C LEU A 213 13.25 8.27 26.07
N PRO A 214 14.54 8.14 26.43
CA PRO A 214 15.61 8.61 25.59
C PRO A 214 15.58 7.88 24.25
N ASP A 215 15.69 8.64 23.16
CA ASP A 215 15.71 8.07 21.82
C ASP A 215 17.12 7.63 21.42
N ASP A 216 17.20 6.77 20.41
CA ASP A 216 18.47 6.44 19.75
C ASP A 216 18.83 7.44 18.65
N GLU A 217 20.02 7.32 18.06
CA GLU A 217 20.48 8.21 16.98
C GLU A 217 19.53 8.18 15.76
N ALA A 218 18.83 7.06 15.54
CA ALA A 218 17.89 6.86 14.46
C ALA A 218 16.45 7.31 14.81
N HIS A 219 16.24 7.87 16.01
CA HIS A 219 14.97 8.37 16.52
C HIS A 219 13.83 7.35 16.44
N ASN A 220 14.13 6.07 16.70
CA ASN A 220 13.17 4.99 16.51
C ASN A 220 11.95 5.09 17.43
N ASN A 221 12.10 5.60 18.66
CA ASN A 221 10.97 5.75 19.58
C ASN A 221 9.98 6.80 19.08
N LEU A 222 10.47 7.98 18.67
CA LEU A 222 9.63 9.04 18.13
C LEU A 222 8.96 8.62 16.81
N LEU A 223 9.70 7.94 15.92
CA LEU A 223 9.14 7.44 14.67
C LEU A 223 8.06 6.38 14.90
N LEU A 224 8.26 5.46 15.85
CA LEU A 224 7.25 4.48 16.23
C LEU A 224 6.01 5.15 16.83
N ALA A 225 6.20 6.11 17.75
CA ALA A 225 5.10 6.88 18.33
C ALA A 225 4.30 7.64 17.26
N GLY A 226 5.00 8.19 16.25
CA GLY A 226 4.38 8.80 15.08
C GLY A 226 3.53 7.82 14.28
N GLN A 227 4.05 6.63 13.97
CA GLN A 227 3.30 5.61 13.24
C GLN A 227 2.04 5.15 13.98
N CYS A 228 2.12 5.04 15.31
CA CYS A 228 0.95 4.74 16.14
C CYS A 228 -0.18 5.79 16.01
N LEU A 229 0.08 7.00 15.53
CA LEU A 229 -0.95 8.02 15.29
C LEU A 229 -1.74 7.83 13.99
N GLY A 230 -1.32 6.93 13.10
CA GLY A 230 -1.99 6.66 11.82
C GLY A 230 -3.37 6.04 11.98
N GLU A 231 -3.61 5.41 13.12
CA GLU A 231 -4.92 4.91 13.52
C GLU A 231 -5.75 6.06 14.13
N PRO A 232 -6.97 6.33 13.61
CA PRO A 232 -7.84 7.38 14.12
C PRO A 232 -8.09 7.28 15.64
N LEU A 233 -8.20 8.41 16.33
CA LEU A 233 -8.71 8.51 17.72
C LEU A 233 -7.91 7.80 18.84
N LEU A 234 -6.68 7.31 18.58
CA LEU A 234 -5.91 6.55 19.59
C LEU A 234 -5.23 7.37 20.69
N ALA A 235 -4.86 8.62 20.39
CA ALA A 235 -4.13 9.49 21.31
C ALA A 235 -4.96 10.70 21.68
N GLU A 236 -4.80 11.19 22.90
CA GLU A 236 -5.34 12.50 23.28
C GLU A 236 -4.71 13.58 22.40
N GLU A 237 -5.47 14.63 22.08
CA GLU A 237 -5.03 15.71 21.19
C GLU A 237 -3.69 16.32 21.66
N GLN A 238 -3.47 16.45 22.97
CA GLN A 238 -2.22 16.95 23.52
C GLN A 238 -1.02 16.06 23.16
N THR A 239 -1.16 14.74 23.28
CA THR A 239 -0.08 13.78 22.98
C THR A 239 0.17 13.71 21.48
N ARG A 240 -0.90 13.74 20.67
CA ARG A 240 -0.81 13.82 19.20
C ARG A 240 -0.04 15.07 18.77
N GLN A 241 -0.39 16.24 19.29
CA GLN A 241 0.27 17.51 18.94
C GLN A 241 1.75 17.51 19.35
N GLU A 242 2.09 16.97 20.52
CA GLU A 242 3.48 16.85 20.95
C GLU A 242 4.31 15.96 20.02
N ILE A 243 3.79 14.79 19.65
CA ILE A 243 4.46 13.88 18.70
C ILE A 243 4.65 14.55 17.34
N LEU A 244 3.60 15.16 16.79
CA LEU A 244 3.67 15.85 15.49
C LEU A 244 4.68 17.00 15.51
N ALA A 245 4.66 17.85 16.54
CA ALA A 245 5.60 18.95 16.67
C ALA A 245 7.06 18.47 16.75
N ARG A 246 7.32 17.35 17.45
CA ARG A 246 8.66 16.74 17.51
C ARG A 246 9.08 16.12 16.19
N LEU A 247 8.17 15.48 15.46
CA LEU A 247 8.44 14.95 14.12
C LEU A 247 8.74 16.08 13.13
N GLU A 248 7.98 17.18 13.16
CA GLU A 248 8.24 18.37 12.34
C GLU A 248 9.63 18.97 12.65
N ALA A 249 9.99 19.08 13.93
CA ALA A 249 11.32 19.53 14.35
C ALA A 249 12.42 18.57 13.87
N LEU A 250 12.21 17.26 13.99
CA LEU A 250 13.13 16.24 13.52
C LEU A 250 13.29 16.29 11.99
N PHE A 251 12.22 16.52 11.23
CA PHE A 251 12.28 16.64 9.78
C PHE A 251 13.19 17.80 9.34
N ARG A 252 13.07 18.97 10.01
CA ARG A 252 13.91 20.13 9.72
C ARG A 252 15.37 19.92 10.13
N ALA A 253 15.59 19.30 11.29
CA ALA A 253 16.93 19.11 11.87
C ALA A 253 17.66 17.85 11.37
N ALA A 254 16.96 16.95 10.67
CA ALA A 254 17.33 15.55 10.47
C ALA A 254 18.84 15.35 10.23
N PRO A 255 19.51 14.50 11.05
CA PRO A 255 20.96 14.37 11.06
C PRO A 255 21.49 13.62 9.83
N ASP A 256 20.67 12.76 9.23
CA ASP A 256 21.04 11.91 8.09
C ASP A 256 19.87 11.74 7.10
N PRO A 257 20.16 11.30 5.85
CA PRO A 257 19.13 11.14 4.82
C PRO A 257 18.04 10.11 5.13
N LEU A 258 18.35 9.04 5.86
CA LEU A 258 17.38 7.98 6.17
C LEU A 258 16.38 8.46 7.22
N THR A 259 16.85 9.11 8.29
CA THR A 259 15.97 9.73 9.30
C THR A 259 15.08 10.78 8.66
N PHE A 260 15.64 11.63 7.79
CA PHE A 260 14.88 12.63 7.04
C PHE A 260 13.72 12.01 6.23
N GLN A 261 14.02 10.95 5.45
CA GLN A 261 13.02 10.26 4.65
C GLN A 261 11.94 9.58 5.50
N ARG A 262 12.34 8.88 6.57
CA ARG A 262 11.42 8.18 7.47
C ARG A 262 10.47 9.16 8.16
N THR A 263 10.98 10.27 8.68
CA THR A 263 10.17 11.29 9.35
C THR A 263 9.18 11.93 8.40
N GLY A 264 9.60 12.27 7.17
CA GLY A 264 8.70 12.83 6.16
C GLY A 264 7.58 11.85 5.78
N ALA A 265 7.90 10.56 5.66
CA ALA A 265 6.91 9.52 5.38
C ALA A 265 5.86 9.41 6.51
N VAL A 266 6.30 9.37 7.77
CA VAL A 266 5.40 9.28 8.93
C VAL A 266 4.50 10.52 9.02
N LEU A 267 5.05 11.73 8.87
CA LEU A 267 4.26 12.97 8.87
C LEU A 267 3.20 12.98 7.77
N ALA A 268 3.55 12.53 6.55
CA ALA A 268 2.63 12.45 5.43
C ALA A 268 1.51 11.41 5.64
N GLU A 269 1.76 10.38 6.45
CA GLU A 269 0.78 9.34 6.77
C GLU A 269 -0.19 9.80 7.87
N VAL A 270 0.30 10.49 8.91
CA VAL A 270 -0.47 10.67 10.16
C VAL A 270 -0.89 12.11 10.48
N GLY A 271 -0.30 13.11 9.83
CA GLY A 271 -0.49 14.52 10.20
C GLY A 271 -1.68 15.23 9.54
N GLY A 272 -2.38 14.58 8.60
CA GLY A 272 -3.59 15.12 7.97
C GLY A 272 -3.42 16.53 7.40
N GLN A 273 -4.32 17.46 7.77
CA GLN A 273 -4.23 18.87 7.32
C GLN A 273 -3.00 19.59 7.87
N GLN A 274 -2.61 19.34 9.13
CA GLN A 274 -1.42 19.97 9.73
C GLN A 274 -0.15 19.60 8.96
N ALA A 275 0.01 18.33 8.58
CA ALA A 275 1.13 17.91 7.73
C ALA A 275 1.05 18.53 6.33
N SER A 276 -0.15 18.65 5.75
CA SER A 276 -0.35 19.34 4.46
C SER A 276 0.16 20.78 4.53
N ASP A 277 -0.26 21.54 5.55
CA ASP A 277 0.15 22.93 5.76
C ASP A 277 1.66 23.03 6.01
N PHE A 278 2.22 22.13 6.83
CA PHE A 278 3.66 22.04 7.09
C PHE A 278 4.46 21.80 5.80
N PHE A 279 4.06 20.84 4.96
CA PHE A 279 4.77 20.54 3.73
C PHE A 279 4.56 21.60 2.66
N LEU A 280 3.39 22.24 2.59
CA LEU A 280 3.18 23.41 1.72
C LEU A 280 4.15 24.54 2.06
N ALA A 281 4.34 24.84 3.35
CA ALA A 281 5.34 25.80 3.79
C ALA A 281 6.78 25.34 3.47
N ALA A 282 7.06 24.05 3.60
CA ALA A 282 8.37 23.46 3.30
C ALA A 282 8.72 23.46 1.79
N LEU A 283 7.77 23.70 0.89
CA LEU A 283 8.04 23.95 -0.54
C LEU A 283 8.81 25.25 -0.79
N ASP A 284 8.88 26.16 0.19
CA ASP A 284 9.65 27.42 0.11
C ASP A 284 10.99 27.35 0.87
N ASP A 285 11.40 26.16 1.33
CA ASP A 285 12.65 26.00 2.10
C ASP A 285 13.89 26.27 1.23
N GLU A 286 14.93 26.85 1.83
CA GLU A 286 16.20 27.14 1.16
C GLU A 286 16.88 25.88 0.62
N GLN A 287 16.74 24.74 1.33
CA GLN A 287 17.38 23.49 1.00
C GLN A 287 16.57 22.70 -0.05
N PRO A 288 17.14 22.39 -1.23
CA PRO A 288 16.41 21.65 -2.27
C PRO A 288 15.89 20.27 -1.84
N ARG A 289 16.63 19.59 -0.93
CA ARG A 289 16.23 18.30 -0.38
C ARG A 289 14.92 18.40 0.44
N VAL A 290 14.72 19.53 1.13
CA VAL A 290 13.53 19.77 1.96
C VAL A 290 12.32 19.99 1.06
N ARG A 291 12.45 20.86 0.05
CA ARG A 291 11.40 21.09 -0.96
C ARG A 291 11.04 19.81 -1.71
N ALA A 292 12.02 18.99 -2.10
CA ALA A 292 11.77 17.74 -2.80
C ALA A 292 10.99 16.73 -1.94
N ALA A 293 11.39 16.54 -0.68
CA ALA A 293 10.66 15.64 0.22
C ALA A 293 9.27 16.19 0.58
N ALA A 294 9.12 17.50 0.71
CA ALA A 294 7.81 18.14 0.90
C ALA A 294 6.87 17.87 -0.29
N ALA A 295 7.36 18.02 -1.52
CA ALA A 295 6.59 17.69 -2.72
C ALA A 295 6.19 16.20 -2.74
N GLU A 296 7.13 15.30 -2.44
CA GLU A 296 6.85 13.86 -2.35
C GLU A 296 5.78 13.54 -1.29
N ALA A 297 5.89 14.13 -0.10
CA ALA A 297 4.95 13.97 0.99
C ALA A 297 3.53 14.46 0.63
N LEU A 298 3.42 15.63 0.00
CA LEU A 298 2.14 16.18 -0.49
C LEU A 298 1.48 15.25 -1.51
N GLY A 299 2.27 14.60 -2.37
CA GLY A 299 1.77 13.60 -3.32
C GLY A 299 1.20 12.35 -2.65
N ARG A 300 1.68 11.98 -1.46
CA ARG A 300 1.20 10.82 -0.68
C ARG A 300 -0.06 11.11 0.13
N LEU A 301 -0.23 12.34 0.59
CA LEU A 301 -1.43 12.79 1.32
C LEU A 301 -2.72 12.64 0.49
N ALA A 302 -2.61 12.48 -0.84
CA ALA A 302 -3.71 12.25 -1.78
C ALA A 302 -4.85 13.30 -1.72
N GLN A 303 -4.58 14.46 -1.11
CA GLN A 303 -5.51 15.58 -1.06
C GLN A 303 -5.55 16.24 -2.44
N LYS A 304 -6.70 16.15 -3.11
CA LYS A 304 -6.95 16.82 -4.40
C LYS A 304 -7.40 18.27 -4.20
N ASP A 305 -6.73 18.98 -3.28
CA ASP A 305 -6.94 20.41 -3.11
C ASP A 305 -6.40 21.15 -4.35
N PRO A 306 -7.22 21.94 -5.07
CA PRO A 306 -6.76 22.73 -6.20
C PRO A 306 -5.56 23.63 -5.88
N ALA A 307 -5.49 24.22 -4.69
CA ALA A 307 -4.39 25.12 -4.30
C ALA A 307 -3.06 24.36 -4.17
N LEU A 308 -3.09 23.17 -3.57
CA LEU A 308 -1.95 22.27 -3.48
C LEU A 308 -1.46 21.85 -4.87
N VAL A 309 -2.38 21.50 -5.77
CA VAL A 309 -2.04 21.09 -7.14
C VAL A 309 -1.40 22.24 -7.92
N GLU A 310 -1.95 23.45 -7.82
CA GLU A 310 -1.38 24.65 -8.44
C GLU A 310 0.03 24.91 -7.91
N ARG A 311 0.23 24.79 -6.59
CA ARG A 311 1.54 24.97 -5.97
C ARG A 311 2.57 23.94 -6.43
N LEU A 312 2.21 22.66 -6.48
CA LEU A 312 3.08 21.60 -7.00
C LEU A 312 3.42 21.81 -8.48
N HIS A 313 2.45 22.29 -9.28
CA HIS A 313 2.70 22.61 -10.68
C HIS A 313 3.68 23.77 -10.84
N GLN A 314 3.56 24.81 -10.02
CA GLN A 314 4.54 25.90 -9.99
C GLN A 314 5.95 25.38 -9.64
N VAL A 315 6.07 24.55 -8.60
CA VAL A 315 7.37 23.94 -8.22
C VAL A 315 7.94 23.10 -9.37
N TYR A 316 7.09 22.33 -10.07
CA TYR A 316 7.52 21.58 -11.25
C TYR A 316 8.07 22.46 -12.37
N GLN A 317 7.50 23.64 -12.62
CA GLN A 317 7.91 24.55 -13.68
C GLN A 317 9.14 25.39 -13.31
N GLU A 318 9.20 25.89 -12.08
CA GLU A 318 10.07 27.02 -11.71
C GLU A 318 11.23 26.64 -10.77
N ASP A 319 11.16 25.50 -10.06
CA ASP A 319 12.17 25.19 -9.05
C ASP A 319 13.56 25.00 -9.70
N PRO A 320 14.63 25.63 -9.17
CA PRO A 320 15.97 25.50 -9.74
C PRO A 320 16.53 24.07 -9.67
N SER A 321 16.11 23.28 -8.67
CA SER A 321 16.60 21.93 -8.43
C SER A 321 15.87 20.89 -9.29
N PRO A 322 16.57 20.13 -10.16
CA PRO A 322 15.96 19.05 -10.92
C PRO A 322 15.29 17.99 -10.04
N ALA A 323 15.92 17.65 -8.91
CA ALA A 323 15.36 16.67 -7.97
C ALA A 323 14.01 17.12 -7.40
N THR A 324 13.88 18.42 -7.12
CA THR A 324 12.64 19.01 -6.60
C THR A 324 11.56 19.05 -7.67
N ARG A 325 11.90 19.41 -8.91
CA ARG A 325 10.97 19.32 -10.05
C ARG A 325 10.48 17.90 -10.30
N HIS A 326 11.37 16.90 -10.19
CA HIS A 326 10.97 15.48 -10.33
C HIS A 326 10.02 15.05 -9.22
N ALA A 327 10.30 15.41 -7.97
CA ALA A 327 9.41 15.09 -6.86
C ALA A 327 8.02 15.74 -7.03
N ALA A 328 7.96 17.00 -7.46
CA ALA A 328 6.71 17.70 -7.75
C ALA A 328 5.93 17.05 -8.91
N ARG A 329 6.61 16.67 -9.99
CA ARG A 329 6.00 15.88 -11.06
C ARG A 329 5.40 14.58 -10.52
N ASP A 330 6.18 13.78 -9.79
CA ASP A 330 5.72 12.50 -9.28
C ASP A 330 4.55 12.66 -8.30
N ALA A 331 4.51 13.74 -7.55
CA ALA A 331 3.37 14.11 -6.72
C ALA A 331 2.13 14.41 -7.58
N LEU A 332 2.25 15.22 -8.64
CA LEU A 332 1.14 15.50 -9.57
C LEU A 332 0.64 14.23 -10.25
N LEU A 333 1.53 13.31 -10.65
CA LEU A 333 1.16 12.02 -11.22
C LEU A 333 0.37 11.16 -10.23
N ARG A 334 0.77 11.12 -8.95
CA ARG A 334 0.00 10.42 -7.90
C ARG A 334 -1.38 11.04 -7.67
N LEU A 335 -1.49 12.36 -7.80
CA LEU A 335 -2.76 13.09 -7.71
C LEU A 335 -3.65 12.95 -8.95
N GLY A 336 -3.17 12.26 -10.00
CA GLY A 336 -3.90 12.07 -11.25
C GLY A 336 -3.87 13.28 -12.17
N ARG A 337 -2.90 14.18 -11.98
CA ARG A 337 -2.73 15.43 -12.74
C ARG A 337 -1.63 15.33 -13.79
N GLY A 338 -1.61 14.21 -14.52
CA GLY A 338 -0.68 14.00 -15.64
C GLY A 338 -0.79 15.07 -16.73
N ASP A 339 -1.98 15.65 -16.89
CA ASP A 339 -2.26 16.75 -17.81
C ASP A 339 -1.34 17.96 -17.59
N LEU A 340 -1.00 18.26 -16.33
CA LEU A 340 -0.15 19.39 -15.96
C LEU A 340 1.34 19.15 -16.23
N VAL A 341 1.74 17.90 -16.49
CA VAL A 341 3.15 17.51 -16.73
C VAL A 341 3.34 16.86 -18.10
N GLY A 342 2.36 17.00 -19.00
CA GLY A 342 2.44 16.50 -20.37
C GLY A 342 2.37 14.97 -20.51
N MET A 343 1.88 14.26 -19.49
CA MET A 343 1.80 12.80 -19.47
C MET A 343 0.36 12.31 -19.40
N VAL A 344 0.11 11.13 -19.96
CA VAL A 344 -1.19 10.46 -19.93
C VAL A 344 -1.10 9.14 -19.18
N LEU A 345 -2.11 8.85 -18.35
CA LEU A 345 -2.23 7.58 -17.63
C LEU A 345 -2.73 6.48 -18.58
N ILE A 346 -1.96 5.42 -18.72
CA ILE A 346 -2.39 4.17 -19.33
C ILE A 346 -2.85 3.22 -18.22
N PRO A 347 -4.12 2.77 -18.21
CA PRO A 347 -4.64 1.94 -17.13
C PRO A 347 -4.01 0.55 -17.11
N ALA A 348 -3.90 -0.04 -15.92
CA ALA A 348 -3.51 -1.43 -15.74
C ALA A 348 -4.47 -2.36 -16.49
N GLY A 349 -3.94 -3.47 -17.02
CA GLY A 349 -4.77 -4.45 -17.71
C GLY A 349 -4.04 -5.19 -18.82
N GLN A 350 -4.75 -6.17 -19.37
CA GLN A 350 -4.29 -6.98 -20.48
C GLN A 350 -4.58 -6.31 -21.82
N PHE A 351 -3.70 -6.54 -22.80
CA PHE A 351 -3.96 -6.22 -24.21
C PHE A 351 -3.36 -7.31 -25.11
N LEU A 352 -3.83 -7.35 -26.36
CA LEU A 352 -3.28 -8.23 -27.39
C LEU A 352 -2.13 -7.51 -28.09
N MET A 353 -0.91 -8.00 -27.92
CA MET A 353 0.30 -7.46 -28.54
C MET A 353 0.61 -8.21 -29.83
N GLY A 354 1.05 -7.51 -30.86
CA GLY A 354 1.29 -8.07 -32.19
C GLY A 354 0.03 -8.10 -33.07
N SER A 355 0.15 -8.75 -34.22
CA SER A 355 -0.85 -8.75 -35.30
C SER A 355 -1.05 -10.14 -35.89
N ASP A 356 -2.28 -10.45 -36.28
CA ASP A 356 -2.63 -11.59 -37.14
C ASP A 356 -2.78 -11.21 -38.62
N ASP A 357 -2.50 -9.95 -38.98
CA ASP A 357 -2.54 -9.47 -40.36
C ASP A 357 -1.54 -10.25 -41.24
N PRO A 358 -1.99 -10.87 -42.35
CA PRO A 358 -1.12 -11.55 -43.29
C PRO A 358 0.02 -10.67 -43.84
N ASP A 359 -0.22 -9.37 -43.98
CA ASP A 359 0.73 -8.39 -44.52
C ASP A 359 1.66 -7.82 -43.43
N ALA A 360 1.49 -8.20 -42.15
CA ALA A 360 2.40 -7.80 -41.09
C ALA A 360 3.82 -8.36 -41.32
N TYR A 361 4.82 -7.66 -40.80
CA TYR A 361 6.19 -8.18 -40.79
C TYR A 361 6.28 -9.41 -39.86
N ASP A 362 7.19 -10.34 -40.13
CA ASP A 362 7.29 -11.59 -39.34
C ASP A 362 7.55 -11.36 -37.84
N ARG A 363 8.20 -10.24 -37.49
CA ARG A 363 8.45 -9.82 -36.10
C ARG A 363 7.22 -9.21 -35.41
N GLU A 364 6.20 -8.82 -36.18
CA GLU A 364 4.94 -8.25 -35.71
C GLU A 364 3.82 -9.31 -35.67
N LYS A 365 4.06 -10.50 -36.22
CA LYS A 365 3.11 -11.63 -36.24
C LYS A 365 3.05 -12.36 -34.90
N LEU A 366 2.03 -13.22 -34.75
CA LEU A 366 1.75 -14.07 -33.58
C LEU A 366 1.24 -13.26 -32.38
N PRO A 367 -0.04 -12.83 -32.43
CA PRO A 367 -0.61 -12.04 -31.37
C PRO A 367 -0.67 -12.84 -30.06
N HIS A 368 -0.26 -12.21 -28.96
CA HIS A 368 -0.24 -12.84 -27.64
C HIS A 368 -0.68 -11.85 -26.56
N THR A 369 -1.29 -12.37 -25.49
CA THR A 369 -1.80 -11.54 -24.41
C THR A 369 -0.68 -11.10 -23.48
N VAL A 370 -0.54 -9.80 -23.27
CA VAL A 370 0.40 -9.20 -22.33
C VAL A 370 -0.37 -8.46 -21.23
N HIS A 371 0.03 -8.66 -19.98
CA HIS A 371 -0.51 -7.90 -18.84
C HIS A 371 0.50 -6.83 -18.41
N LEU A 372 0.03 -5.58 -18.26
CA LEU A 372 0.83 -4.46 -17.78
C LEU A 372 0.10 -3.78 -16.63
N ASP A 373 0.86 -3.33 -15.62
CA ASP A 373 0.39 -2.42 -14.59
C ASP A 373 0.03 -1.05 -15.19
N ALA A 374 -0.52 -0.14 -14.37
CA ALA A 374 -0.80 1.22 -14.81
C ALA A 374 0.52 2.01 -14.88
N TYR A 375 0.69 2.83 -15.91
CA TYR A 375 1.87 3.65 -16.10
C TYR A 375 1.51 4.97 -16.78
N TYR A 376 2.39 5.96 -16.63
CA TYR A 376 2.29 7.21 -17.37
C TYR A 376 3.23 7.19 -18.58
N ILE A 377 2.78 7.74 -19.71
CA ILE A 377 3.60 7.95 -20.90
C ILE A 377 3.47 9.39 -21.38
N ASP A 378 4.52 9.94 -21.96
CA ASP A 378 4.49 11.29 -22.54
C ASP A 378 3.46 11.36 -23.67
N ARG A 379 2.64 12.42 -23.67
CA ARG A 379 1.58 12.60 -24.69
C ARG A 379 2.15 12.89 -26.08
N THR A 380 3.34 13.49 -26.14
CA THR A 380 4.03 13.86 -27.37
C THR A 380 5.46 13.32 -27.35
N PRO A 381 6.08 13.11 -28.52
CA PRO A 381 7.52 12.91 -28.58
C PRO A 381 8.27 14.05 -27.89
N VAL A 382 9.43 13.76 -27.32
CA VAL A 382 10.33 14.77 -26.74
C VAL A 382 10.68 15.80 -27.79
N THR A 383 10.44 17.06 -27.48
CA THR A 383 10.65 18.21 -28.37
C THR A 383 12.10 18.69 -28.37
N ASN A 384 12.49 19.48 -29.37
CA ASN A 384 13.83 20.09 -29.41
C ASN A 384 14.05 21.04 -28.23
N ALA A 385 13.03 21.78 -27.77
CA ALA A 385 13.15 22.64 -26.60
C ALA A 385 13.49 21.84 -25.33
N GLU A 386 12.78 20.74 -25.10
CA GLU A 386 13.01 19.87 -23.94
C GLU A 386 14.39 19.20 -24.00
N PHE A 387 14.79 18.68 -25.16
CA PHE A 387 16.09 18.04 -25.33
C PHE A 387 17.24 19.06 -25.24
N SER A 388 17.02 20.30 -25.70
CA SER A 388 17.96 21.41 -25.54
C SER A 388 18.16 21.78 -24.07
N ALA A 389 17.08 21.84 -23.28
CA ALA A 389 17.17 22.06 -21.84
C ALA A 389 17.98 20.96 -21.14
N PHE A 390 17.81 19.69 -21.54
CA PHE A 390 18.64 18.58 -21.08
C PHE A 390 20.12 18.81 -21.38
N VAL A 391 20.48 19.09 -22.63
CA VAL A 391 21.88 19.31 -23.06
C VAL A 391 22.52 20.46 -22.30
N GLN A 392 21.81 21.59 -22.15
CA GLN A 392 22.32 22.79 -21.48
C GLN A 392 22.54 22.59 -19.98
N THR A 393 21.60 21.92 -19.30
CA THR A 393 21.65 21.79 -17.84
C THR A 393 22.51 20.62 -17.36
N SER A 394 22.63 19.55 -18.15
CA SER A 394 23.44 18.38 -17.79
C SER A 394 24.87 18.43 -18.32
N GLY A 395 25.15 19.27 -19.33
CA GLY A 395 26.41 19.27 -20.06
C GLY A 395 26.60 18.04 -20.97
N TYR A 396 25.54 17.24 -21.19
CA TYR A 396 25.56 16.08 -22.07
C TYR A 396 25.88 16.48 -23.52
N LYS A 397 26.68 15.66 -24.21
CA LYS A 397 27.08 15.91 -25.60
C LYS A 397 26.54 14.80 -26.50
N PRO A 398 25.39 15.01 -27.16
CA PRO A 398 24.85 14.02 -28.10
C PRO A 398 25.71 13.95 -29.36
N ASN A 399 25.80 12.76 -29.96
CA ASN A 399 26.72 12.51 -31.08
C ASN A 399 26.22 13.09 -32.42
N TYR A 400 24.91 13.07 -32.65
CA TYR A 400 24.31 13.40 -33.96
C TYR A 400 23.21 14.46 -33.90
N TRP A 401 22.64 14.70 -32.72
CA TRP A 401 21.54 15.64 -32.55
C TRP A 401 21.98 17.08 -32.88
N LYS A 402 21.09 17.79 -33.57
CA LYS A 402 21.20 19.23 -33.83
C LYS A 402 19.87 19.89 -33.48
N PRO A 403 19.87 21.09 -32.86
CA PRO A 403 18.63 21.80 -32.57
C PRO A 403 17.82 22.05 -33.84
N GLY A 404 16.54 21.65 -33.81
CA GLY A 404 15.52 22.01 -34.81
C GLY A 404 14.58 23.09 -34.29
N ALA A 405 13.39 23.20 -34.88
CA ALA A 405 12.32 24.03 -34.33
C ALA A 405 11.89 23.50 -32.94
N ASP A 406 11.66 24.40 -32.00
CA ASP A 406 11.52 24.11 -30.57
C ASP A 406 10.41 23.11 -30.25
N ASP A 407 9.27 23.21 -30.92
CA ASP A 407 8.07 22.37 -30.76
C ASP A 407 8.09 21.10 -31.61
N HIS A 408 9.08 20.92 -32.48
CA HIS A 408 9.24 19.71 -33.27
C HIS A 408 9.95 18.61 -32.46
N PRO A 409 9.70 17.33 -32.78
CA PRO A 409 10.41 16.21 -32.15
C PRO A 409 11.94 16.33 -32.30
N ALA A 410 12.65 15.99 -31.23
CA ALA A 410 14.10 15.81 -31.26
C ALA A 410 14.45 14.56 -32.07
N VAL A 411 15.00 14.78 -33.27
CA VAL A 411 15.42 13.72 -34.20
C VAL A 411 16.96 13.64 -34.28
N PHE A 412 17.47 12.56 -34.86
CA PHE A 412 18.92 12.24 -34.87
C PHE A 412 19.50 12.04 -33.45
N VAL A 413 18.69 11.47 -32.56
CA VAL A 413 19.11 10.99 -31.24
C VAL A 413 19.29 9.46 -31.28
N THR A 414 20.34 8.96 -30.64
CA THR A 414 20.55 7.51 -30.47
C THR A 414 19.72 6.97 -29.28
N GLY A 415 19.59 5.65 -29.18
CA GLY A 415 18.97 5.03 -28.00
C GLY A 415 19.68 5.39 -26.68
N HIS A 416 21.01 5.59 -26.71
CA HIS A 416 21.77 6.06 -25.55
C HIS A 416 21.46 7.51 -25.18
N ASP A 417 21.31 8.38 -26.19
CA ASP A 417 20.91 9.79 -25.98
C ASP A 417 19.51 9.86 -25.36
N ALA A 418 18.57 9.08 -25.90
CA ALA A 418 17.19 9.01 -25.40
C ALA A 418 17.13 8.46 -23.97
N GLN A 419 17.92 7.42 -23.66
CA GLN A 419 17.98 6.88 -22.31
C GLN A 419 18.64 7.84 -21.32
N ALA A 420 19.64 8.62 -21.75
CA ALA A 420 20.26 9.65 -20.93
C ALA A 420 19.28 10.79 -20.63
N TYR A 421 18.53 11.26 -21.64
CA TYR A 421 17.45 12.22 -21.47
C TYR A 421 16.39 11.71 -20.48
N ALA A 422 15.91 10.47 -20.67
CA ALA A 422 14.89 9.89 -19.81
C ALA A 422 15.34 9.88 -18.34
N ARG A 423 16.57 9.43 -18.06
CA ARG A 423 17.12 9.45 -16.68
C ARG A 423 17.26 10.87 -16.14
N TRP A 424 17.76 11.81 -16.95
CA TRP A 424 17.87 13.21 -16.54
C TRP A 424 16.51 13.81 -16.21
N ALA A 425 15.48 13.46 -16.98
CA ALA A 425 14.11 13.88 -16.73
C ALA A 425 13.44 13.10 -15.60
N GLY A 426 14.11 12.13 -14.96
CA GLY A 426 13.51 11.26 -13.94
C GLY A 426 12.45 10.30 -14.48
N LYS A 427 12.48 9.99 -15.78
CA LYS A 427 11.58 9.08 -16.50
C LYS A 427 12.33 7.81 -16.93
N ALA A 428 11.64 6.94 -17.66
CA ALA A 428 12.22 5.79 -18.35
C ALA A 428 11.72 5.72 -19.80
N LEU A 429 12.44 5.00 -20.66
CA LEU A 429 11.91 4.64 -21.98
C LEU A 429 10.83 3.58 -21.81
N PRO A 430 9.70 3.65 -22.55
CA PRO A 430 8.72 2.60 -22.54
C PRO A 430 9.33 1.32 -23.12
N SER A 431 8.95 0.18 -22.57
CA SER A 431 9.11 -1.11 -23.26
C SER A 431 8.26 -1.14 -24.54
N GLU A 432 8.57 -2.06 -25.45
CA GLU A 432 7.80 -2.25 -26.67
C GLU A 432 6.32 -2.51 -26.38
N ALA A 433 6.02 -3.33 -25.37
CA ALA A 433 4.66 -3.63 -24.95
C ALA A 433 3.93 -2.39 -24.38
N GLU A 434 4.60 -1.58 -23.56
CA GLU A 434 4.02 -0.32 -23.06
C GLU A 434 3.78 0.68 -24.19
N TRP A 435 4.69 0.77 -25.15
CA TRP A 435 4.52 1.66 -26.29
C TRP A 435 3.35 1.23 -27.17
N GLU A 436 3.26 -0.05 -27.50
CA GLU A 436 2.17 -0.58 -28.34
C GLU A 436 0.80 -0.48 -27.66
N LYS A 437 0.71 -0.79 -26.35
CA LYS A 437 -0.54 -0.64 -25.60
C LYS A 437 -1.02 0.82 -25.58
N ALA A 438 -0.09 1.77 -25.40
CA ALA A 438 -0.41 3.19 -25.43
C ALA A 438 -0.88 3.63 -26.84
N ALA A 439 -0.15 3.22 -27.89
CA ALA A 439 -0.47 3.55 -29.28
C ALA A 439 -1.85 3.01 -29.73
N ARG A 440 -2.27 1.85 -29.19
CA ARG A 440 -3.60 1.26 -29.47
C ARG A 440 -4.75 2.05 -28.86
N GLY A 441 -4.52 2.91 -27.86
CA GLY A 441 -5.57 3.77 -27.30
C GLY A 441 -6.79 3.03 -26.73
N GLY A 442 -6.61 1.78 -26.28
CA GLY A 442 -7.70 0.93 -25.78
C GLY A 442 -8.46 0.13 -26.84
N LEU A 443 -8.06 0.21 -28.12
CA LEU A 443 -8.63 -0.59 -29.20
C LEU A 443 -7.97 -1.97 -29.27
N GLN A 444 -8.79 -3.02 -29.44
CA GLN A 444 -8.31 -4.36 -29.80
C GLN A 444 -8.28 -4.46 -31.34
N ILE A 445 -7.11 -4.72 -31.93
CA ILE A 445 -6.95 -5.04 -33.36
C ILE A 445 -7.25 -6.55 -33.52
N PRO A 446 -7.95 -7.03 -34.58
CA PRO A 446 -8.08 -6.47 -35.93
C PRO A 446 -9.05 -5.29 -35.97
N ILE A 447 -8.60 -4.13 -36.47
CA ILE A 447 -9.54 -3.14 -36.99
C ILE A 447 -9.94 -3.68 -38.37
N PRO A 448 -11.15 -4.24 -38.57
CA PRO A 448 -11.62 -4.43 -39.94
C PRO A 448 -11.61 -3.07 -40.63
N ASN A 449 -11.03 -2.99 -41.84
CA ASN A 449 -10.76 -1.79 -42.66
C ASN A 449 -11.96 -0.81 -42.90
N SER A 450 -13.08 -0.97 -42.19
CA SER A 450 -14.30 -0.17 -42.29
C SER A 450 -14.57 0.77 -41.11
N GLN A 451 -13.67 0.93 -40.13
CA GLN A 451 -13.89 1.86 -39.01
C GLN A 451 -12.64 2.69 -38.66
N PHE A 452 -12.27 3.59 -39.55
CA PHE A 452 -11.81 4.90 -39.09
C PHE A 452 -13.05 5.79 -38.99
N PRO A 453 -13.73 5.91 -37.83
CA PRO A 453 -14.62 7.04 -37.65
C PRO A 453 -13.72 8.29 -37.76
N ASN A 454 -14.10 9.21 -38.65
CA ASN A 454 -13.51 10.55 -38.68
C ASN A 454 -13.49 11.09 -37.25
N LEU A 455 -12.32 11.08 -36.60
CA LEU A 455 -12.12 11.82 -35.37
C LEU A 455 -12.21 13.29 -35.77
N GLN A 456 -13.42 13.86 -35.65
CA GLN A 456 -13.56 15.30 -35.71
C GLN A 456 -12.74 15.88 -34.54
N PRO A 457 -11.86 16.87 -34.80
CA PRO A 457 -11.21 17.57 -33.71
C PRO A 457 -12.29 18.20 -32.81
N PRO A 458 -12.02 18.36 -31.51
CA PRO A 458 -12.96 18.99 -30.59
C PRO A 458 -13.36 20.37 -31.14
N VAL A 459 -14.67 20.60 -31.22
CA VAL A 459 -15.27 21.81 -31.79
C VAL A 459 -14.78 23.04 -31.01
N GLY A 460 -14.00 23.91 -31.67
CA GLY A 460 -13.67 25.23 -31.18
C GLY A 460 -12.46 25.88 -31.86
N GLY A 461 -12.72 26.75 -32.85
CA GLY A 461 -11.75 27.73 -33.38
C GLY A 461 -11.34 27.48 -34.83
N GLU A 462 -11.93 28.25 -35.74
CA GLU A 462 -11.71 28.23 -37.19
C GLU A 462 -10.28 28.62 -37.60
N SER A 463 -9.61 27.77 -38.39
CA SER A 463 -8.82 28.17 -39.58
C SER A 463 -8.35 26.92 -40.36
N GLU A 464 -8.54 26.93 -41.67
CA GLU A 464 -8.46 25.82 -42.66
C GLU A 464 -7.10 25.08 -42.76
N PRO A 465 -7.07 23.85 -43.32
CA PRO A 465 -5.84 23.08 -43.52
C PRO A 465 -5.29 23.22 -44.95
N GLU A 466 -3.98 23.48 -45.09
CA GLU A 466 -3.22 23.21 -46.32
C GLU A 466 -2.09 22.20 -46.07
N ALA A 467 -1.90 21.33 -47.07
CA ALA A 467 -0.76 20.46 -47.33
C ALA A 467 -0.63 19.14 -46.52
N ALA A 468 -1.41 18.14 -46.94
CA ALA A 468 -0.98 16.74 -46.86
C ALA A 468 0.17 16.48 -47.86
N VAL A 469 1.39 16.28 -47.36
CA VAL A 469 2.50 15.75 -48.17
C VAL A 469 2.50 14.23 -48.06
N SER A 470 2.12 13.60 -49.17
CA SER A 470 2.31 12.19 -49.48
C SER A 470 3.80 11.80 -49.39
N LEU A 471 4.17 10.96 -48.42
CA LEU A 471 5.42 10.20 -48.47
C LEU A 471 5.13 8.83 -49.10
N GLY A 472 5.44 8.73 -50.39
CA GLY A 472 5.54 7.47 -51.11
C GLY A 472 7.00 7.08 -51.31
N ARG A 473 7.26 5.78 -51.07
CA ARG A 473 8.45 4.96 -51.34
C ARG A 473 9.60 5.00 -50.34
#